data_AF-A0A831WG11-F1
#
_entry.id   AF-A0A831WG11-F1
#
_cell.length_a   1.000
_cell.length_b   1.000
_cell.length_c   1.000
_cell.angle_alpha   90.00
_cell.angle_beta   90.00
_cell.angle_gamma   90.00
#
_symmetry.space_group_name_H-M   'P 1'
#
loop_
_entity.id
_entity.type
_entity.pdbx_description
1 polymer ?
#
loop_
_entity_poly.entity_id
_entity_poly.type
_entity_poly.pdbx_seq_one_letter_code
_entity_poly.pdbx_strand_id
1 'polypeptide(L)'
;MKRFLELVKDCLHNVKEHMPWDLEERLKENPDILLVDVREPYEYEAMHIEGSLLVPRGILESACEWDYEETEPELVMAREREVVVVCRSGQRSVLAANSLQVLGFKNVASLETGIRGWKDYDLPLVDGEGKNVDLDDADEYFTAHVREDQLRPKDWVDPV
;
A
#
# COMPACT_ATOMS: atom_id res chain seq x y z
N MET A 1 22.04 8.32 12.03
CA MET A 1 21.37 7.30 11.16
C MET A 1 19.94 7.77 10.84
N LYS A 2 19.38 7.50 9.65
CA LYS A 2 17.96 7.80 9.36
C LYS A 2 17.04 6.75 9.98
N ARG A 3 15.91 7.17 10.56
CA ARG A 3 14.87 6.29 11.08
C ARG A 3 13.78 6.00 10.05
N PHE A 4 12.94 5.03 10.36
CA PHE A 4 11.83 4.63 9.48
C PHE A 4 10.97 5.81 8.99
N LEU A 5 10.47 6.65 9.91
CA LEU A 5 9.63 7.79 9.51
C LEU A 5 10.40 8.87 8.74
N GLU A 6 11.70 9.02 8.99
CA GLU A 6 12.54 9.94 8.21
C GLU A 6 12.76 9.41 6.80
N LEU A 7 12.97 8.09 6.65
CA LEU A 7 13.07 7.43 5.35
C LEU A 7 11.78 7.59 4.54
N VAL A 8 10.61 7.38 5.14
CA VAL A 8 9.33 7.61 4.46
C VAL A 8 9.21 9.08 4.05
N LYS A 9 9.50 10.01 4.97
CA LYS A 9 9.43 11.45 4.70
C LYS A 9 10.32 11.88 3.54
N ASP A 10 11.50 11.30 3.41
CA ASP A 10 12.39 11.61 2.28
C ASP A 10 11.79 11.17 0.94
N CYS A 11 11.11 10.03 0.90
CA CYS A 11 10.41 9.54 -0.29
C CYS A 11 9.19 10.39 -0.63
N LEU A 12 8.48 10.95 0.36
CA LEU A 12 7.32 11.82 0.14
C LEU A 12 7.62 13.08 -0.67
N HIS A 13 8.89 13.51 -0.76
CA HIS A 13 9.25 14.61 -1.66
C HIS A 13 9.07 14.28 -3.14
N ASN A 14 9.09 12.99 -3.51
CA ASN A 14 9.03 12.52 -4.91
C ASN A 14 7.79 11.67 -5.21
N VAL A 15 7.17 11.10 -4.17
CA VAL A 15 5.96 10.29 -4.31
C VAL A 15 4.73 11.16 -4.15
N LYS A 16 3.88 11.16 -5.17
CA LYS A 16 2.54 11.75 -5.10
C LYS A 16 1.67 10.91 -4.18
N GLU A 17 0.80 11.55 -3.41
CA GLU A 17 -0.21 10.87 -2.62
C GLU A 17 -1.63 11.22 -3.08
N HIS A 18 -2.54 10.28 -2.89
CA HIS A 18 -3.98 10.46 -3.10
C HIS A 18 -4.71 10.22 -1.78
N MET A 19 -5.62 11.11 -1.40
CA MET A 19 -6.53 10.83 -0.30
C MET A 19 -7.55 9.74 -0.71
N PRO A 20 -8.10 8.97 0.24
CA PRO A 20 -9.04 7.90 -0.09
C PRO A 20 -10.26 8.35 -0.90
N TRP A 21 -10.90 9.47 -0.52
CA TRP A 21 -12.07 9.98 -1.24
C TRP A 21 -11.71 10.46 -2.66
N ASP A 22 -10.56 11.10 -2.84
CA ASP A 22 -10.10 11.55 -4.16
C ASP A 22 -9.81 10.34 -5.08
N LEU A 23 -9.23 9.27 -4.52
CA LEU A 23 -8.96 8.05 -5.27
C LEU A 23 -10.27 7.33 -5.66
N GLU A 24 -11.25 7.26 -4.76
CA GLU A 24 -12.55 6.64 -5.03
C GLU A 24 -13.28 7.33 -6.19
N GLU A 25 -13.26 8.66 -6.26
CA GLU A 25 -13.79 9.42 -7.40
C GLU A 25 -12.99 9.14 -8.69
N ARG A 26 -11.65 9.15 -8.61
CA ARG A 26 -10.78 8.88 -9.77
C ARG A 26 -10.99 7.49 -10.36
N LEU A 27 -11.21 6.47 -9.52
CA LEU A 27 -11.45 5.11 -9.97
C LEU A 27 -12.76 4.99 -10.75
N LYS A 28 -13.77 5.80 -10.42
CA LYS A 28 -15.03 5.89 -11.18
C LYS A 28 -14.84 6.56 -12.54
N GLU A 29 -13.95 7.55 -12.62
CA GLU A 29 -13.69 8.31 -13.85
C GLU A 29 -12.68 7.63 -14.79
N ASN A 30 -11.70 6.93 -14.22
CA ASN A 30 -10.62 6.29 -14.95
C ASN A 30 -10.42 4.83 -14.49
N PRO A 31 -11.10 3.87 -15.13
CA PRO A 31 -10.97 2.45 -14.80
C PRO A 31 -9.61 1.85 -15.22
N ASP A 32 -8.73 2.59 -15.90
CA ASP A 32 -7.39 2.14 -16.29
C ASP A 32 -6.35 2.26 -15.16
N ILE A 33 -6.68 2.98 -14.07
CA ILE A 33 -5.81 3.08 -12.89
C ILE A 33 -5.57 1.68 -12.33
N LEU A 34 -4.29 1.30 -12.19
CA LEU A 34 -3.91 0.06 -11.55
C LEU A 34 -3.71 0.28 -10.05
N LEU A 35 -4.54 -0.36 -9.23
CA LEU A 35 -4.30 -0.43 -7.79
C LEU A 35 -3.36 -1.60 -7.47
N VAL A 36 -2.25 -1.34 -6.78
CA VAL A 36 -1.28 -2.36 -6.38
C VAL A 36 -1.23 -2.43 -4.85
N ASP A 37 -1.73 -3.51 -4.27
CA ASP A 37 -1.67 -3.74 -2.84
C ASP A 37 -0.36 -4.45 -2.47
N VAL A 38 0.50 -3.77 -1.69
CA VAL A 38 1.81 -4.28 -1.28
C VAL A 38 1.84 -4.89 0.12
N ARG A 39 0.66 -5.17 0.70
CA ARG A 39 0.54 -5.88 1.98
C ARG A 39 0.86 -7.37 1.82
N GLU A 40 0.90 -8.05 2.96
CA GLU A 40 1.05 -9.51 2.97
C GLU A 40 -0.24 -10.21 2.51
N PRO A 41 -0.17 -11.43 1.94
CA PRO A 41 -1.34 -12.13 1.40
C PRO A 41 -2.49 -12.30 2.41
N TYR A 42 -2.19 -12.60 3.68
CA TYR A 42 -3.22 -12.73 4.71
C TYR A 42 -3.90 -11.39 5.03
N GLU A 43 -3.21 -10.26 4.86
CA GLU A 43 -3.82 -8.94 5.06
C GLU A 43 -4.81 -8.63 3.93
N TYR A 44 -4.44 -9.02 2.70
CA TYR A 44 -5.24 -8.83 1.50
C TYR A 44 -6.48 -9.73 1.49
N GLU A 45 -6.31 -11.00 1.87
CA GLU A 45 -7.39 -11.97 1.94
C GLU A 45 -8.43 -11.63 3.02
N ALA A 46 -8.01 -11.02 4.13
CA ALA A 46 -8.94 -10.51 5.13
C ALA A 46 -9.81 -9.38 4.58
N MET A 47 -9.21 -8.43 3.87
CA MET A 47 -9.92 -7.36 3.17
C MET A 47 -8.99 -6.60 2.21
N HIS A 48 -9.52 -6.15 1.08
CA HIS A 48 -8.82 -5.32 0.09
C HIS A 48 -9.81 -4.44 -0.70
N ILE A 49 -9.27 -3.49 -1.46
CA ILE A 49 -10.08 -2.67 -2.38
C ILE A 49 -10.40 -3.53 -3.61
N GLU A 50 -11.66 -3.61 -4.00
CA GLU A 50 -12.09 -4.40 -5.14
C GLU A 50 -11.32 -4.01 -6.42
N GLY A 51 -10.86 -5.02 -7.16
CA GLY A 51 -10.07 -4.82 -8.38
C GLY A 51 -8.59 -4.44 -8.15
N SER A 52 -8.12 -4.39 -6.90
CA SER A 52 -6.68 -4.26 -6.65
C SER A 52 -5.90 -5.53 -6.98
N LEU A 53 -4.61 -5.34 -7.29
CA LEU A 53 -3.67 -6.39 -7.60
C LEU A 53 -2.72 -6.60 -6.42
N LEU A 54 -2.72 -7.79 -5.83
CA LEU A 54 -1.82 -8.13 -4.73
C LEU A 54 -0.39 -8.37 -5.25
N VAL A 55 0.55 -7.52 -4.84
CA VAL A 55 2.00 -7.69 -5.09
C VAL A 55 2.77 -7.35 -3.81
N PRO A 56 3.04 -8.33 -2.93
CA PRO A 56 3.66 -8.07 -1.63
C PRO A 56 4.97 -7.28 -1.72
N ARG A 57 5.18 -6.36 -0.78
CA ARG A 57 6.34 -5.44 -0.80
C ARG A 57 7.69 -6.13 -1.01
N GLY A 58 7.86 -7.32 -0.45
CA GLY A 58 9.12 -8.08 -0.47
C GLY A 58 9.51 -8.63 -1.85
N ILE A 59 8.57 -8.73 -2.78
CA ILE A 59 8.80 -9.23 -4.15
C ILE A 59 8.58 -8.16 -5.23
N LEU A 60 8.19 -6.95 -4.83
CA LEU A 60 7.72 -5.91 -5.74
C LEU A 60 8.70 -5.63 -6.89
N GLU A 61 10.00 -5.53 -6.58
CA GLU A 61 11.04 -5.21 -7.55
C GLU A 61 11.28 -6.32 -8.59
N SER A 62 11.11 -7.61 -8.25
CA SER A 62 11.19 -8.70 -9.23
C SER A 62 9.85 -8.92 -9.95
N ALA A 63 8.73 -8.71 -9.25
CA ALA A 63 7.39 -8.86 -9.81
C ALA A 63 7.10 -7.88 -10.96
N CYS A 64 7.68 -6.68 -10.95
CA CYS A 64 7.49 -5.70 -12.01
C CYS A 64 8.46 -5.85 -13.21
N GLU A 65 9.21 -6.96 -13.29
CA GLU A 65 10.08 -7.29 -14.41
C GLU A 65 9.70 -8.64 -15.06
N TRP A 66 10.07 -8.82 -16.32
CA TRP A 66 9.94 -10.12 -17.01
C TRP A 66 11.04 -11.08 -16.56
N ASP A 67 10.78 -12.38 -16.75
CA ASP A 67 11.73 -13.48 -16.51
C ASP A 67 12.09 -13.74 -15.03
N TYR A 68 11.18 -13.43 -14.11
CA TYR A 68 11.26 -13.80 -12.68
C TYR A 68 10.12 -14.75 -12.28
N GLU A 69 10.32 -15.54 -11.22
CA GLU A 69 9.26 -16.42 -10.70
C GLU A 69 8.08 -15.60 -10.16
N GLU A 70 8.36 -14.42 -9.61
CA GLU A 70 7.36 -13.52 -9.04
C GLU A 70 6.75 -12.57 -10.08
N THR A 71 7.13 -12.67 -11.36
CA THR A 71 6.63 -11.79 -12.42
C THR A 71 5.10 -11.69 -12.38
N GLU A 72 4.61 -10.46 -12.27
CA GLU A 72 3.21 -10.10 -12.37
C GLU A 72 2.98 -9.35 -13.70
N PRO A 73 2.51 -10.04 -14.75
CA PRO A 73 2.39 -9.47 -16.09
C PRO A 73 1.62 -8.14 -16.15
N GLU A 74 0.57 -7.97 -15.35
CA GLU A 74 -0.19 -6.72 -15.35
C GLU A 74 0.64 -5.54 -14.84
N LEU A 75 1.43 -5.75 -13.79
CA LEU A 75 2.32 -4.74 -13.24
C LEU A 75 3.47 -4.43 -14.21
N VAL A 76 4.07 -5.45 -14.85
CA VAL A 76 5.15 -5.24 -15.83
C VAL A 76 4.70 -4.35 -16.98
N MET A 77 3.46 -4.53 -17.45
CA MET A 77 2.88 -3.76 -18.54
C MET A 77 2.37 -2.36 -18.14
N ALA A 78 2.39 -2.02 -16.84
CA ALA A 78 1.82 -0.79 -16.30
C ALA A 78 2.79 0.40 -16.17
N ARG A 79 3.98 0.33 -16.79
CA ARG A 79 5.01 1.40 -16.66
C ARG A 79 4.56 2.80 -17.07
N GLU A 80 3.66 2.89 -18.03
CA GLU A 80 3.07 4.15 -18.52
C GLU A 80 1.65 4.39 -17.98
N ARG A 81 1.04 3.41 -17.29
CA ARG A 81 -0.28 3.54 -16.64
C ARG A 81 -0.16 4.38 -15.37
N GLU A 82 -1.28 4.88 -14.88
CA GLU A 82 -1.37 5.37 -13.50
C GLU A 82 -1.41 4.17 -12.55
N VAL A 83 -0.44 4.11 -11.64
CA VAL A 83 -0.33 3.07 -10.62
C VAL A 83 -0.51 3.72 -9.25
N VAL A 84 -1.48 3.26 -8.47
CA VAL A 84 -1.68 3.70 -7.09
C VAL A 84 -1.38 2.55 -6.14
N VAL A 85 -0.35 2.73 -5.33
CA VAL A 85 0.14 1.71 -4.41
C VAL A 85 -0.59 1.83 -3.07
N VAL A 86 -1.10 0.70 -2.57
CA VAL A 86 -1.87 0.61 -1.34
C VAL A 86 -1.11 -0.23 -0.32
N CYS A 87 -1.13 0.18 0.93
CA CYS A 87 -0.71 -0.66 2.05
C CYS A 87 -1.63 -0.45 3.25
N ARG A 88 -1.28 -0.98 4.43
CA ARG A 88 -2.10 -0.83 5.65
C ARG A 88 -2.33 0.63 6.07
N SER A 89 -1.29 1.48 6.01
CA SER A 89 -1.33 2.81 6.66
C SER A 89 -0.56 3.91 5.92
N GLY A 90 -0.37 3.77 4.60
CA GLY A 90 0.36 4.71 3.73
C GLY A 90 1.90 4.60 3.77
N GLN A 91 2.49 4.10 4.86
CA GLN A 91 3.94 4.15 5.04
C GLN A 91 4.72 3.17 4.12
N ARG A 92 4.25 1.93 3.98
CA ARG A 92 4.89 0.92 3.11
C ARG A 92 4.68 1.26 1.62
N SER A 93 3.50 1.79 1.29
CA SER A 93 3.14 2.15 -0.09
C SER A 93 3.96 3.32 -0.61
N VAL A 94 4.31 4.30 0.22
CA VAL A 94 5.25 5.37 -0.17
C VAL A 94 6.61 4.80 -0.58
N LEU A 95 7.17 3.88 0.21
CA LEU A 95 8.46 3.27 -0.10
C LEU A 95 8.39 2.38 -1.35
N ALA A 96 7.28 1.68 -1.56
CA ALA A 96 7.03 0.89 -2.76
C ALA A 96 6.87 1.78 -4.01
N ALA A 97 6.09 2.85 -3.91
CA ALA A 97 5.89 3.81 -4.99
C ALA A 97 7.23 4.43 -5.42
N ASN A 98 8.08 4.79 -4.46
CA ASN A 98 9.43 5.26 -4.76
C ASN A 98 10.28 4.20 -5.49
N SER A 99 10.23 2.91 -5.07
CA SER A 99 10.91 1.84 -5.81
C SER A 99 10.43 1.74 -7.26
N LEU A 100 9.12 1.76 -7.51
CA LEU A 100 8.55 1.69 -8.86
C LEU A 100 8.96 2.90 -9.71
N GLN A 101 8.97 4.11 -9.14
CA GLN A 101 9.47 5.31 -9.84
C GLN A 101 10.94 5.15 -10.24
N VAL A 102 11.80 4.67 -9.34
CA VAL A 102 13.22 4.39 -9.63
C VAL A 102 13.37 3.35 -10.74
N LEU A 103 12.50 2.35 -10.76
CA LEU A 103 12.46 1.31 -11.79
C LEU A 103 11.86 1.80 -13.11
N GLY A 104 11.35 3.02 -13.18
CA GLY A 104 10.97 3.68 -14.43
C GLY A 104 9.48 3.80 -14.70
N PHE A 105 8.62 3.44 -13.73
CA PHE A 105 7.19 3.73 -13.81
C PHE A 105 6.95 5.25 -13.76
N LYS A 106 6.16 5.76 -14.71
CA LYS A 106 6.05 7.21 -14.95
C LYS A 106 5.05 7.91 -14.05
N ASN A 107 3.95 7.24 -13.70
CA ASN A 107 2.85 7.83 -12.95
C ASN A 107 2.49 6.92 -11.77
N VAL A 108 3.28 7.03 -10.69
CA VAL A 108 3.07 6.25 -9.46
C VAL A 108 2.69 7.17 -8.32
N ALA A 109 1.64 6.81 -7.61
CA ALA A 109 1.21 7.45 -6.38
C ALA A 109 1.05 6.42 -5.24
N SER A 110 1.03 6.90 -4.01
CA SER A 110 0.63 6.12 -2.84
C SER A 110 -0.78 6.54 -2.41
N LEU A 111 -1.59 5.58 -1.93
CA LEU A 111 -2.80 5.90 -1.19
C LEU A 111 -2.41 6.42 0.20
N GLU A 112 -2.66 7.70 0.45
CA GLU A 112 -2.43 8.32 1.75
C GLU A 112 -3.27 7.60 2.80
N THR A 113 -2.74 7.43 4.01
CA THR A 113 -3.36 6.66 5.11
C THR A 113 -3.66 5.17 4.84
N GLY A 114 -3.39 4.68 3.62
CA GLY A 114 -3.58 3.28 3.22
C GLY A 114 -5.02 2.79 3.30
N ILE A 115 -5.20 1.46 3.27
CA ILE A 115 -6.52 0.84 3.37
C ILE A 115 -7.23 1.10 4.71
N ARG A 116 -6.47 1.39 5.78
CA ARG A 116 -7.07 1.86 7.03
C ARG A 116 -7.84 3.15 6.81
N GLY A 117 -7.24 4.14 6.14
CA GLY A 117 -7.93 5.37 5.81
C GLY A 117 -9.13 5.14 4.90
N TRP A 118 -8.98 4.28 3.89
CA TRP A 118 -10.10 3.86 3.03
C TRP A 118 -11.30 3.38 3.85
N LYS A 119 -11.07 2.49 4.83
CA LYS A 119 -12.08 2.04 5.79
C LYS A 119 -12.61 3.18 6.66
N ASP A 120 -11.74 4.04 7.19
CA ASP A 120 -12.14 5.18 8.05
C ASP A 120 -13.04 6.21 7.33
N TYR A 121 -13.05 6.20 5.98
CA TYR A 121 -13.97 6.98 5.14
C TYR A 121 -15.19 6.19 4.66
N ASP A 122 -15.48 5.04 5.27
CA ASP A 122 -16.61 4.16 4.94
C ASP A 122 -16.64 3.71 3.47
N LEU A 123 -15.46 3.59 2.84
CA LEU A 123 -15.34 3.16 1.45
C LEU A 123 -15.35 1.62 1.36
N PRO A 124 -15.90 1.05 0.27
CA PRO A 124 -16.15 -0.38 0.16
C PRO A 124 -14.87 -1.22 0.14
N LEU A 125 -14.93 -2.35 0.83
CA LEU A 125 -13.87 -3.37 0.89
C LEU A 125 -14.46 -4.74 0.64
N VAL A 126 -13.67 -5.63 0.05
CA VAL A 126 -14.02 -7.03 -0.19
C VAL A 126 -13.01 -7.98 0.43
N ASP A 127 -13.44 -9.18 0.81
CA ASP A 127 -12.57 -10.26 1.29
C ASP A 127 -11.96 -11.06 0.11
N GLY A 128 -11.14 -12.07 0.40
CA GLY A 128 -10.56 -12.97 -0.61
C GLY A 128 -11.57 -13.75 -1.46
N GLU A 129 -12.83 -13.84 -1.03
CA GLU A 129 -13.93 -14.43 -1.80
C GLU A 129 -14.73 -13.39 -2.61
N GLY A 130 -14.33 -12.11 -2.54
CA GLY A 130 -14.99 -10.99 -3.19
C GLY A 130 -16.28 -10.55 -2.50
N LYS A 131 -16.50 -10.92 -1.23
CA LYS A 131 -17.67 -10.49 -0.46
C LYS A 131 -17.40 -9.17 0.25
N ASN A 132 -18.40 -8.31 0.30
CA ASN A 132 -18.30 -7.06 1.06
C ASN A 132 -17.99 -7.34 2.53
N VAL A 133 -17.00 -6.61 3.05
CA VAL A 133 -16.56 -6.70 4.44
C VAL A 133 -17.36 -5.72 5.29
N ASP A 134 -17.81 -6.16 6.46
CA ASP A 134 -18.42 -5.29 7.47
C ASP A 134 -17.33 -4.39 8.09
N LEU A 135 -17.58 -3.08 8.15
CA LEU A 135 -16.60 -2.12 8.64
C LEU A 135 -16.33 -2.26 10.15
N ASP A 136 -17.28 -2.81 10.91
CA ASP A 136 -17.10 -3.10 12.34
C ASP A 136 -16.09 -4.24 12.53
N ASP A 137 -16.14 -5.28 11.69
CA ASP A 137 -15.17 -6.38 11.69
C ASP A 137 -13.76 -5.89 11.28
N ALA A 138 -13.70 -4.89 10.39
CA ALA A 138 -12.45 -4.29 9.96
C ALA A 138 -11.74 -3.47 11.07
N ASP A 139 -12.48 -2.89 12.02
CA ASP A 139 -11.90 -2.11 13.11
C ASP A 139 -11.07 -2.95 14.08
N GLU A 140 -11.53 -4.16 14.37
CA GLU A 140 -10.77 -5.11 15.19
C GLU A 140 -9.45 -5.46 14.49
N TYR A 141 -9.49 -5.69 13.18
CA TYR A 141 -8.31 -5.99 12.37
C TYR A 141 -7.26 -4.85 12.41
N PHE A 142 -7.69 -3.59 12.30
CA PHE A 142 -6.75 -2.47 12.29
C PHE A 142 -6.22 -2.09 13.68
N THR A 143 -6.73 -2.69 14.76
CA THR A 143 -6.24 -2.45 16.11
C THR A 143 -4.81 -2.97 16.28
N ALA A 144 -3.89 -2.08 16.64
CA ALA A 144 -2.49 -2.43 16.84
C ALA A 144 -2.29 -3.08 18.21
N HIS A 145 -1.76 -4.31 18.22
CA HIS A 145 -1.44 -5.05 19.42
C HIS A 145 0.07 -5.08 19.65
N VAL A 146 0.61 -3.98 20.21
CA VAL A 146 2.05 -3.88 20.55
C VAL A 146 2.30 -4.59 21.87
N ARG A 147 3.16 -5.61 21.86
CA ARG A 147 3.55 -6.34 23.06
C ARG A 147 4.50 -5.52 23.93
N GLU A 148 4.60 -5.86 25.22
CA GLU A 148 5.48 -5.16 26.16
C GLU A 148 6.95 -5.15 25.71
N ASP A 149 7.44 -6.25 25.12
CA ASP A 149 8.81 -6.37 24.59
C ASP A 149 9.06 -5.49 23.34
N GLN A 150 8.00 -5.03 22.69
CA GLN A 150 8.07 -4.18 21.49
C GLN A 150 7.96 -2.68 21.84
N LEU A 151 7.57 -2.34 23.07
CA LEU A 151 7.52 -0.95 23.51
C LEU A 151 8.93 -0.38 23.65
N ARG A 152 9.09 0.89 23.28
CA ARG A 152 10.34 1.61 23.50
C ARG A 152 10.68 1.61 25.01
N PRO A 153 11.87 1.10 25.41
CA PRO A 153 12.30 1.17 26.81
C PRO A 153 12.41 2.62 27.29
N LYS A 154 12.11 2.86 28.57
CA LYS A 154 12.10 4.23 29.15
C LYS A 154 13.49 4.88 29.16
N ASP A 155 14.52 4.06 29.27
CA ASP A 155 15.94 4.42 29.29
C ASP A 155 16.61 4.30 27.91
N TRP A 156 15.84 3.93 26.88
CA TRP A 156 16.37 3.83 25.52
C TRP A 156 16.75 5.20 24.97
N VAL A 157 18.03 5.33 24.63
CA VAL A 157 18.56 6.45 23.85
C VAL A 157 18.82 5.94 22.45
N ASP A 158 18.19 6.57 21.47
CA ASP A 158 18.41 6.19 20.08
C ASP A 158 19.88 6.41 19.67
N PRO A 159 20.50 5.46 18.96
CA PRO A 159 21.88 5.59 18.52
C PRO A 159 22.04 6.76 17.53
N VAL A 160 23.18 7.45 17.63
CA VAL A 160 23.59 8.58 16.76
C VAL A 160 23.91 8.08 15.35
#